data_AF-A0A1E1WMB0-F1
#
_entry.id   AF-A0A1E1WMB0-F1
#
_cell.length_a   1.000
_cell.length_b   1.000
_cell.length_c   1.000
_cell.angle_alpha   90.00
_cell.angle_beta   90.00
_cell.angle_gamma   90.00
#
_symmetry.space_group_name_H-M   'P 1'
#
loop_
_entity.id
_entity.type
_entity.pdbx_description
1 polymer ?
#
loop_
_entity_poly.entity_id
_entity_poly.type
_entity_poly.pdbx_seq_one_letter_code
_entity_poly.pdbx_strand_id
1 'polypeptide(L)'
;MKEKGLDTKLRNTVFHWVRSQTKQNKLDPLSCLLKASAQWEKRIHKSLNSMCSDLETSLAKLRPQSEQEEFADKWNELSTYNLDLSKYRPVYAPKDFLEVLLTLSGYVPYTREDEPKWEFAHLPIQVKTLDELRKVYVEWTNGEPLLGVNSNMPSTVPGFNTLEAERIGLGERVSALGYAPVIQEYLKKGSPQCLRAKLWSQVLGAEIQKHHASYFAQLKKNVLEVDLMIDKLIFKDVQLTASNDDQYFVFEDLLYQVMLCFSRDCEVMQALKGSIGNPLTVTIK
;
A
#
# COMPACT_ATOMS: atom_id res chain seq x y z
N MET A 1 5.97 22.91 29.31
CA MET A 1 6.39 22.04 28.17
C MET A 1 5.63 20.71 28.09
N LYS A 2 5.29 20.03 29.20
CA LYS A 2 4.57 18.74 29.17
C LYS A 2 3.13 18.82 28.60
N GLU A 3 2.44 19.94 28.79
CA GLU A 3 1.05 20.13 28.30
C GLU A 3 0.96 20.23 26.76
N LYS A 4 1.92 20.89 26.09
CA LYS A 4 1.93 21.00 24.62
C LYS A 4 2.09 19.64 23.93
N GLY A 5 2.86 18.73 24.52
CA GLY A 5 3.05 17.39 23.97
C GLY A 5 1.80 16.51 24.08
N LEU A 6 1.04 16.63 25.16
CA LEU A 6 -0.19 15.85 25.36
C LEU A 6 -1.32 16.32 24.44
N ASP A 7 -1.51 17.64 24.30
CA ASP A 7 -2.48 18.22 23.37
C ASP A 7 -2.18 17.82 21.91
N THR A 8 -0.91 17.85 21.51
CA THR A 8 -0.47 17.41 20.17
C THR A 8 -0.79 15.95 19.92
N LYS A 9 -0.49 15.08 20.89
CA LYS A 9 -0.82 13.65 20.79
C LYS A 9 -2.32 13.43 20.67
N LEU A 10 -3.12 14.08 21.53
CA LEU A 10 -4.58 13.94 21.50
C LEU A 10 -5.15 14.39 20.15
N ARG A 11 -4.73 15.54 19.63
CA ARG A 11 -5.17 16.04 18.31
C ARG A 11 -4.80 15.10 17.18
N ASN A 12 -3.58 14.57 17.18
CA ASN A 12 -3.17 13.59 16.18
C ASN A 12 -3.96 12.29 16.32
N THR A 13 -4.17 11.77 17.54
CA THR A 13 -4.99 10.58 17.77
C THR A 13 -6.42 10.77 17.24
N VAL A 14 -7.05 11.91 17.51
CA VAL A 14 -8.39 12.24 16.98
C VAL A 14 -8.34 12.33 15.46
N PHE A 15 -7.36 13.00 14.88
CA PHE A 15 -7.22 13.12 13.43
C PHE A 15 -7.10 11.75 12.74
N HIS A 16 -6.22 10.88 13.23
CA HIS A 16 -6.04 9.54 12.68
C HIS A 16 -7.30 8.68 12.90
N TRP A 17 -7.94 8.81 14.06
CA TRP A 17 -9.20 8.11 14.34
C TRP A 17 -10.32 8.54 13.39
N VAL A 18 -10.57 9.84 13.20
CA VAL A 18 -11.58 10.34 12.24
C VAL A 18 -11.30 9.80 10.83
N ARG A 19 -10.04 9.79 10.41
CA ARG A 19 -9.62 9.26 9.11
C ARG A 19 -9.85 7.74 9.00
N SER A 20 -9.63 6.97 10.08
CA SER A 20 -9.93 5.53 10.10
C SER A 20 -11.43 5.24 10.15
N GLN A 21 -12.23 6.16 10.72
CA GLN A 21 -13.70 6.05 10.82
C GLN A 21 -14.44 6.47 9.54
N THR A 22 -13.77 7.00 8.50
CA THR A 22 -14.44 7.46 7.26
C THR A 22 -14.92 6.31 6.36
N LYS A 23 -15.39 5.21 6.96
CA LYS A 23 -16.12 4.13 6.29
C LYS A 23 -17.49 4.00 6.93
N GLN A 24 -18.46 4.74 6.42
CA GLN A 24 -19.83 4.28 6.20
C GLN A 24 -20.68 5.42 5.65
N ASN A 25 -21.20 5.23 4.43
CA ASN A 25 -22.63 5.33 4.08
C ASN A 25 -22.84 5.71 2.62
N LYS A 26 -23.41 4.79 1.83
CA LYS A 26 -24.78 4.78 1.30
C LYS A 26 -24.87 3.70 0.20
N LEU A 27 -25.98 2.96 0.19
CA LEU A 27 -26.44 1.95 -0.79
C LEU A 27 -25.51 1.72 -2.00
N ASP A 28 -24.99 0.49 -2.11
CA ASP A 28 -23.79 0.17 -2.90
C ASP A 28 -24.05 -0.18 -4.39
N PRO A 29 -23.76 0.72 -5.35
CA PRO A 29 -23.62 0.38 -6.77
C PRO A 29 -22.56 -0.68 -7.06
N LEU A 30 -21.69 -1.03 -6.11
CA LEU A 30 -20.54 -1.91 -6.29
C LEU A 30 -20.84 -3.37 -5.91
N SER A 31 -22.11 -3.77 -5.76
CA SER A 31 -22.47 -5.16 -5.48
C SER A 31 -21.94 -6.17 -6.53
N CYS A 32 -21.74 -5.74 -7.78
CA CYS A 32 -21.07 -6.54 -8.80
C CYS A 32 -19.56 -6.71 -8.50
N LEU A 33 -18.88 -5.67 -8.02
CA LEU A 33 -17.49 -5.75 -7.55
C LEU A 33 -17.37 -6.65 -6.32
N LEU A 34 -18.34 -6.63 -5.41
CA LEU A 34 -18.38 -7.55 -4.26
C LEU A 34 -18.39 -9.01 -4.72
N LYS A 35 -19.28 -9.34 -5.66
CA LYS A 35 -19.38 -10.69 -6.23
C LYS A 35 -18.11 -11.09 -6.98
N ALA A 36 -17.56 -10.19 -7.78
CA ALA A 36 -16.33 -10.44 -8.53
C ALA A 36 -15.11 -10.64 -7.60
N SER A 37 -14.99 -9.85 -6.53
CA SER A 37 -13.94 -10.03 -5.50
C SER A 37 -14.05 -11.42 -4.86
N ALA A 38 -15.25 -11.82 -4.42
CA ALA A 38 -15.45 -13.13 -3.82
C ALA A 38 -15.18 -14.29 -4.79
N GLN A 39 -15.49 -14.12 -6.08
CA GLN A 39 -15.17 -15.11 -7.12
C GLN A 39 -13.67 -15.18 -7.40
N TRP A 40 -13.00 -14.03 -7.45
CA TRP A 40 -11.55 -13.92 -7.62
C TRP A 40 -10.81 -14.62 -6.48
N GLU A 41 -11.18 -14.34 -5.23
CA GLU A 41 -10.60 -15.01 -4.07
C GLU A 41 -10.77 -16.52 -4.12
N LYS A 42 -11.97 -17.02 -4.44
CA LYS A 42 -12.20 -18.46 -4.62
C LYS A 42 -11.31 -19.06 -5.69
N ARG A 43 -11.05 -18.33 -6.79
CA ARG A 43 -10.15 -18.75 -7.87
C ARG A 43 -8.71 -18.82 -7.37
N ILE A 44 -8.22 -17.78 -6.69
CA ILE A 44 -6.87 -17.76 -6.10
C ILE A 44 -6.69 -18.89 -5.08
N HIS A 45 -7.67 -19.11 -4.21
CA HIS A 45 -7.65 -20.19 -3.23
C HIS A 45 -7.56 -21.57 -3.89
N LYS A 46 -8.33 -21.81 -4.96
CA LYS A 46 -8.24 -23.05 -5.74
C LYS A 46 -6.88 -23.22 -6.41
N SER A 47 -6.34 -22.15 -6.97
CA SER A 47 -5.02 -22.14 -7.61
C SER A 47 -3.91 -22.50 -6.63
N LEU A 48 -3.91 -21.89 -5.45
CA LEU A 48 -2.95 -22.17 -4.37
C LEU A 48 -3.04 -23.62 -3.88
N ASN A 49 -4.25 -24.12 -3.64
CA ASN A 49 -4.43 -25.52 -3.22
C ASN A 49 -4.02 -26.51 -4.31
N SER A 50 -4.35 -26.25 -5.58
CA SER A 50 -3.90 -27.08 -6.70
C SER A 50 -2.37 -27.10 -6.80
N MET A 51 -1.72 -25.94 -6.66
CA MET A 51 -0.25 -25.87 -6.67
C MET A 51 0.35 -26.66 -5.50
N CYS A 52 -0.24 -26.60 -4.30
CA CYS A 52 0.20 -27.41 -3.17
C CYS A 52 0.09 -28.91 -3.45
N SER A 53 -1.04 -29.36 -4.03
CA SER A 53 -1.23 -30.75 -4.44
C SER A 53 -0.21 -31.18 -5.49
N ASP A 54 0.04 -30.37 -6.52
CA ASP A 54 0.97 -30.68 -7.62
C ASP A 54 2.43 -30.77 -7.13
N LEU A 55 2.79 -29.95 -6.14
CA LEU A 55 4.13 -29.90 -5.56
C LEU A 55 4.31 -30.81 -4.34
N GLU A 56 3.27 -31.57 -3.98
CA GLU A 56 3.25 -32.45 -2.79
C GLU A 56 3.66 -31.71 -1.51
N THR A 57 3.20 -30.46 -1.34
CA THR A 57 3.50 -29.61 -0.18
C THR A 57 2.23 -29.07 0.46
N SER A 58 2.35 -28.52 1.67
CA SER A 58 1.28 -27.79 2.33
C SER A 58 1.37 -26.28 2.06
N LEU A 59 0.26 -25.57 2.31
CA LEU A 59 0.21 -24.10 2.28
C LEU A 59 1.07 -23.46 3.37
N ALA A 60 1.24 -24.17 4.49
CA ALA A 60 2.06 -23.77 5.63
C ALA A 60 2.68 -25.02 6.26
N LYS A 61 3.96 -24.93 6.63
CA LYS A 61 4.68 -25.95 7.41
C LYS A 61 5.72 -25.31 8.32
N LEU A 62 6.11 -26.01 9.37
CA LEU A 62 7.28 -25.62 10.14
C LEU A 62 8.54 -25.77 9.29
N ARG A 63 9.39 -24.75 9.34
CA ARG A 63 10.69 -24.77 8.67
C ARG A 63 11.66 -25.64 9.48
N PRO A 64 12.40 -26.59 8.87
CA PRO A 64 13.44 -27.35 9.54
C PRO A 64 14.53 -26.43 10.11
N GLN A 65 15.13 -26.80 11.24
CA GLN A 65 16.11 -25.95 11.94
C GLN A 65 17.27 -25.50 11.04
N SER A 66 17.79 -26.39 10.18
CA SER A 66 18.86 -26.05 9.22
C SER A 66 18.45 -24.95 8.23
N GLU A 67 17.20 -24.96 7.78
CA GLU A 67 16.68 -23.94 6.86
C GLU A 67 16.41 -22.63 7.61
N GLN A 68 16.00 -22.70 8.89
CA GLN A 68 15.87 -21.49 9.74
C GLN A 68 17.21 -20.78 9.93
N GLU A 69 18.28 -21.55 10.22
CA GLU A 69 19.64 -21.02 10.38
C GLU A 69 20.13 -20.39 9.08
N GLU A 70 20.02 -21.09 7.94
CA GLU A 70 20.42 -20.53 6.63
C GLU A 70 19.65 -19.26 6.28
N PHE A 71 18.32 -19.25 6.50
CA PHE A 71 17.49 -18.09 6.19
C PHE A 71 17.77 -16.91 7.12
N ALA A 72 18.13 -17.18 8.38
CA ALA A 72 18.54 -16.15 9.33
C ALA A 72 19.88 -15.50 8.92
N ASP A 73 20.86 -16.32 8.50
CA ASP A 73 22.17 -15.87 8.06
C ASP A 73 22.07 -14.99 6.80
N LYS A 74 21.19 -15.37 5.87
CA LYS A 74 20.97 -14.64 4.60
C LYS A 74 19.92 -13.55 4.68
N TRP A 75 19.38 -13.22 5.87
CA TRP A 75 18.24 -12.30 5.99
C TRP A 75 18.45 -10.92 5.32
N ASN A 76 19.69 -10.42 5.31
CA ASN A 76 20.02 -9.12 4.71
C ASN A 76 20.41 -9.20 3.22
N GLU A 77 20.51 -10.43 2.67
CA GLU A 77 20.96 -10.74 1.32
C GLU A 77 20.09 -11.89 0.76
N LEU A 78 18.78 -11.81 0.96
CA LEU A 78 17.79 -12.79 0.51
C LEU A 78 17.74 -12.92 -1.03
N SER A 79 18.19 -11.91 -1.76
CA SER A 79 18.45 -11.95 -3.21
C SER A 79 19.44 -13.07 -3.60
N THR A 80 20.36 -13.43 -2.70
CA THR A 80 21.33 -14.51 -2.89
C THR A 80 20.82 -15.88 -2.40
N TYR A 81 19.64 -15.92 -1.80
CA TYR A 81 19.06 -17.15 -1.26
C TYR A 81 18.58 -18.04 -2.41
N ASN A 82 19.28 -19.17 -2.60
CA ASN A 82 19.03 -20.08 -3.72
C ASN A 82 17.74 -20.89 -3.49
N LEU A 83 16.65 -20.43 -4.08
CA LEU A 83 15.36 -21.11 -4.11
C LEU A 83 15.04 -21.57 -5.53
N ASP A 84 14.77 -22.87 -5.69
CA ASP A 84 14.22 -23.38 -6.95
C ASP A 84 12.74 -22.97 -7.09
N LEU A 85 12.50 -21.90 -7.85
CA LEU A 85 11.17 -21.37 -8.14
C LEU A 85 10.60 -21.85 -9.49
N SER A 86 11.28 -22.78 -10.16
CA SER A 86 10.90 -23.26 -11.50
C SER A 86 9.50 -23.88 -11.51
N LYS A 87 9.16 -24.62 -10.44
CA LYS A 87 7.88 -25.32 -10.30
C LYS A 87 6.73 -24.45 -9.78
N TYR A 88 7.03 -23.26 -9.26
CA TYR A 88 6.02 -22.35 -8.70
C TYR A 88 5.46 -21.44 -9.79
N ARG A 89 4.27 -21.72 -10.31
CA ARG A 89 3.64 -20.89 -11.34
C ARG A 89 2.94 -19.66 -10.73
N PRO A 90 2.85 -18.52 -11.43
CA PRO A 90 1.98 -17.42 -11.01
C PRO A 90 0.54 -17.90 -10.77
N VAL A 91 -0.10 -17.39 -9.72
CA VAL A 91 -1.47 -17.79 -9.35
C VAL A 91 -2.54 -17.18 -10.25
N TYR A 92 -2.19 -16.11 -10.96
CA TYR A 92 -2.99 -15.46 -11.99
C TYR A 92 -2.08 -14.83 -13.07
N ALA A 93 -2.66 -14.56 -14.23
CA ALA A 93 -2.05 -13.78 -15.31
C ALA A 93 -2.87 -12.49 -15.58
N PRO A 94 -2.30 -11.48 -16.26
CA PRO A 94 -3.03 -10.25 -16.62
C PRO A 94 -4.34 -10.50 -17.40
N LYS A 95 -4.36 -11.54 -18.23
CA LYS A 95 -5.57 -11.97 -18.96
C LYS A 95 -6.71 -12.39 -18.01
N ASP A 96 -6.38 -13.06 -16.91
CA ASP A 96 -7.36 -13.49 -15.92
C ASP A 96 -8.06 -12.29 -15.26
N PHE A 97 -7.29 -11.22 -15.02
CA PHE A 97 -7.85 -9.98 -14.48
C PHE A 97 -8.75 -9.29 -15.51
N LEU A 98 -8.33 -9.23 -16.78
CA LEU A 98 -9.16 -8.70 -17.87
C LEU A 98 -10.48 -9.47 -17.99
N GLU A 99 -10.46 -10.80 -17.92
CA GLU A 99 -11.67 -11.63 -17.93
C GLU A 99 -12.61 -11.28 -16.79
N VAL A 100 -12.10 -11.08 -15.56
CA VAL A 100 -12.92 -10.61 -14.44
C VAL A 100 -13.53 -9.24 -14.73
N LEU A 101 -12.75 -8.28 -15.24
CA LEU A 101 -13.26 -6.95 -15.58
C LEU A 101 -14.38 -7.02 -16.63
N LEU A 102 -14.25 -7.89 -17.64
CA LEU A 102 -15.28 -8.11 -18.66
C LEU A 102 -16.58 -8.66 -18.08
N THR A 103 -16.51 -9.43 -16.99
CA THR A 103 -17.70 -9.97 -16.31
C THR A 103 -18.41 -8.98 -15.38
N LEU A 104 -17.81 -7.81 -15.11
CA LEU A 104 -18.42 -6.77 -14.27
C LEU A 104 -19.59 -6.04 -14.96
N SER A 105 -19.90 -6.39 -16.21
CA SER A 105 -20.94 -5.79 -17.03
C SER A 105 -22.33 -5.96 -16.39
N GLY A 106 -22.80 -4.90 -15.73
CA GLY A 106 -24.14 -4.84 -15.12
C GLY A 106 -24.69 -3.43 -14.95
N TYR A 107 -23.92 -2.39 -15.28
CA TYR A 107 -24.36 -1.01 -15.31
C TYR A 107 -23.91 -0.40 -16.63
N VAL A 108 -24.86 -0.10 -17.50
CA VAL A 108 -24.64 0.75 -18.67
C VAL A 108 -25.42 2.03 -18.38
N PRO A 109 -24.82 3.05 -17.74
CA PRO A 109 -25.40 4.37 -17.79
C PRO A 109 -25.27 4.80 -19.25
N TYR A 110 -26.37 4.77 -19.98
CA TYR A 110 -26.59 5.38 -21.30
C TYR A 110 -25.31 5.88 -21.99
N THR A 111 -24.70 5.05 -22.83
CA THR A 111 -23.76 5.57 -23.82
C THR A 111 -24.56 6.54 -24.69
N ARG A 112 -24.15 7.81 -24.72
CA ARG A 112 -24.73 8.78 -25.66
C ARG A 112 -24.44 8.27 -27.07
N GLU A 113 -25.38 8.41 -28.01
CA GLU A 113 -25.27 7.82 -29.35
C GLU A 113 -23.99 8.23 -30.10
N ASP A 114 -23.41 9.39 -29.76
CA ASP A 114 -22.21 9.97 -30.38
C ASP A 114 -20.91 9.70 -29.60
N GLU A 115 -20.96 9.00 -28.46
CA GLU A 115 -19.76 8.69 -27.69
C GLU A 115 -19.13 7.37 -28.12
N PRO A 116 -17.81 7.36 -28.39
CA PRO A 116 -17.15 6.15 -28.84
C PRO A 116 -17.14 5.09 -27.75
N LYS A 117 -17.56 3.87 -28.12
CA LYS A 117 -17.69 2.70 -27.25
C LYS A 117 -16.33 2.09 -26.92
N TRP A 118 -15.46 2.85 -26.26
CA TRP A 118 -14.13 2.40 -25.86
C TRP A 118 -14.12 1.51 -24.60
N GLU A 119 -15.25 1.42 -23.88
CA GLU A 119 -15.28 0.90 -22.51
C GLU A 119 -16.01 -0.43 -22.38
N PHE A 120 -15.36 -1.39 -21.71
CA PHE A 120 -15.88 -2.73 -21.49
C PHE A 120 -16.77 -2.87 -20.24
N ALA A 121 -16.68 -1.92 -19.30
CA ALA A 121 -17.50 -1.89 -18.09
C ALA A 121 -17.62 -0.45 -17.57
N HIS A 122 -18.83 0.06 -17.37
CA HIS A 122 -19.06 1.31 -16.65
C HIS A 122 -19.36 1.01 -15.19
N LEU A 123 -18.38 1.24 -14.31
CA LEU A 123 -18.62 1.23 -12.88
C LEU A 123 -19.24 2.59 -12.50
N PRO A 124 -20.46 2.64 -11.93
CA PRO A 124 -21.09 3.88 -11.49
C PRO A 124 -20.43 4.38 -10.21
N ILE A 125 -19.15 4.73 -10.30
CA ILE A 125 -18.39 5.38 -9.24
C ILE A 125 -18.80 6.84 -9.26
N GLN A 126 -19.50 7.28 -8.22
CA GLN A 126 -19.80 8.70 -8.06
C GLN A 126 -18.49 9.45 -7.86
N VAL A 127 -18.08 10.18 -8.90
CA VAL A 127 -16.95 11.09 -8.85
C VAL A 127 -17.44 12.51 -8.67
N LYS A 128 -16.62 13.34 -8.02
CA LYS A 128 -16.90 14.78 -7.92
C LYS A 128 -16.85 15.41 -9.31
N THR A 129 -17.81 16.25 -9.62
CA THR A 129 -17.79 17.14 -10.78
C THR A 129 -16.62 18.11 -10.71
N LEU A 130 -16.25 18.72 -11.84
CA LEU A 130 -15.20 19.73 -11.86
C LEU A 130 -15.48 20.89 -10.90
N ASP A 131 -16.74 21.33 -10.79
CA ASP A 131 -17.11 22.43 -9.88
C ASP A 131 -17.05 22.02 -8.41
N GLU A 132 -17.34 20.77 -8.08
CA GLU A 132 -17.12 20.23 -6.73
C GLU A 132 -15.63 20.10 -6.43
N LEU A 133 -14.82 19.63 -7.39
CA LEU A 133 -13.36 19.55 -7.22
C LEU A 133 -12.74 20.93 -7.01
N ARG A 134 -13.19 21.96 -7.75
CA ARG A 134 -12.73 23.35 -7.55
C ARG A 134 -13.03 23.89 -6.15
N LYS A 135 -14.18 23.51 -5.58
CA LYS A 135 -14.55 23.87 -4.20
C LYS A 135 -13.72 23.11 -3.16
N VAL A 136 -13.29 21.89 -3.46
CA VAL A 136 -12.48 21.06 -2.56
C VAL A 136 -11.00 21.45 -2.60
N TYR A 137 -10.48 21.80 -3.78
CA TYR A 137 -9.08 22.15 -4.03
C TYR A 137 -8.98 23.61 -4.49
N VAL A 138 -9.30 24.51 -3.57
CA VAL A 138 -9.33 25.96 -3.83
C VAL A 138 -7.93 26.48 -4.19
N GLU A 139 -6.89 25.91 -3.57
CA GLU A 139 -5.49 26.23 -3.80
C GLU A 139 -5.10 26.03 -5.27
N TRP A 140 -5.61 24.97 -5.89
CA TRP A 140 -5.37 24.64 -7.30
C TRP A 140 -6.20 25.54 -8.23
N THR A 141 -7.45 25.83 -7.83
CA THR A 141 -8.34 26.71 -8.58
C THR A 141 -7.80 28.14 -8.66
N ASN A 142 -7.11 28.58 -7.61
CA ASN A 142 -6.48 29.90 -7.54
C ASN A 142 -5.15 30.00 -8.33
N GLY A 143 -4.69 28.90 -8.93
CA GLY A 143 -3.43 28.88 -9.68
C GLY A 143 -2.20 29.07 -8.78
N GLU A 144 -2.27 28.61 -7.53
CA GLU A 144 -1.13 28.75 -6.62
C GLU A 144 0.08 27.93 -7.08
N PRO A 145 1.31 28.42 -6.84
CA PRO A 145 2.55 27.68 -7.08
C PRO A 145 2.56 26.29 -6.45
N LEU A 146 2.80 25.25 -7.27
CA LEU A 146 2.92 23.85 -6.83
C LEU A 146 4.35 23.34 -7.02
N LEU A 147 4.88 22.69 -5.98
CA LEU A 147 6.20 22.07 -6.04
C LEU A 147 6.19 20.87 -7.01
N GLY A 148 7.20 20.78 -7.86
CA GLY A 148 7.37 19.68 -8.83
C GLY A 148 6.78 19.94 -10.22
N VAL A 149 6.03 21.04 -10.41
CA VAL A 149 5.54 21.43 -11.75
C VAL A 149 6.62 22.17 -12.55
N ASN A 150 7.39 23.04 -11.90
CA ASN A 150 8.52 23.73 -12.49
C ASN A 150 9.65 23.87 -11.47
N SER A 151 10.78 23.20 -11.71
CA SER A 151 11.94 23.20 -10.81
C SER A 151 12.63 24.56 -10.69
N ASN A 152 12.42 25.46 -11.66
CA ASN A 152 13.01 26.80 -11.69
C ASN A 152 12.02 27.88 -11.22
N MET A 153 10.92 27.49 -10.57
CA MET A 153 9.91 28.45 -10.11
C MET A 153 10.50 29.36 -9.00
N PRO A 154 10.50 30.68 -9.18
CA PRO A 154 11.01 31.61 -8.17
C PRO A 154 10.06 31.63 -6.97
N SER A 155 10.62 31.85 -5.77
CA SER A 155 9.80 32.10 -4.58
C SER A 155 9.19 33.51 -4.64
N THR A 156 7.98 33.66 -4.11
CA THR A 156 7.34 34.96 -3.87
C THR A 156 7.63 35.51 -2.47
N VAL A 157 8.33 34.75 -1.63
CA VAL A 157 8.65 35.08 -0.25
C VAL A 157 10.07 35.66 -0.16
N PRO A 158 10.26 36.84 0.44
CA PRO A 158 11.60 37.41 0.64
C PRO A 158 12.53 36.45 1.40
N GLY A 159 13.76 36.33 0.91
CA GLY A 159 14.81 35.49 1.53
C GLY A 159 14.94 34.07 0.95
N PHE A 160 14.09 33.69 -0.01
CA PHE A 160 14.21 32.43 -0.75
C PHE A 160 14.40 32.67 -2.24
N ASN A 161 15.31 31.93 -2.86
CA ASN A 161 15.59 32.05 -4.30
C ASN A 161 14.60 31.23 -5.15
N THR A 162 14.10 30.11 -4.62
CA THR A 162 13.22 29.18 -5.33
C THR A 162 12.05 28.77 -4.44
N LEU A 163 10.94 28.38 -5.07
CA LEU A 163 9.79 27.80 -4.35
C LEU A 163 10.23 26.60 -3.52
N GLU A 164 11.13 25.74 -4.03
CA GLU A 164 11.62 24.59 -3.27
C GLU A 164 12.31 25.01 -1.97
N ALA A 165 13.20 26.01 -2.01
CA ALA A 165 13.89 26.50 -0.82
C ALA A 165 12.91 27.06 0.22
N GLU A 166 11.93 27.83 -0.23
CA GLU A 166 10.83 28.33 0.61
C GLU A 166 10.06 27.18 1.27
N ARG A 167 9.70 26.18 0.45
CA ARG A 167 8.94 25.01 0.89
C ARG A 167 9.74 24.18 1.90
N ILE A 168 11.06 24.02 1.72
CA ILE A 168 11.93 23.34 2.70
C ILE A 168 11.88 24.08 4.05
N GLY A 169 12.17 25.39 4.06
CA GLY A 169 12.19 26.17 5.31
C GLY A 169 10.83 26.25 6.02
N LEU A 170 9.72 26.28 5.27
CA LEU A 170 8.39 26.16 5.85
C LEU A 170 8.10 24.73 6.35
N GLY A 171 8.48 23.71 5.58
CA GLY A 171 8.23 22.31 5.90
C GLY A 171 8.93 21.85 7.17
N GLU A 172 10.14 22.33 7.43
CA GLU A 172 10.86 22.07 8.68
C GLU A 172 10.10 22.62 9.90
N ARG A 173 9.60 23.86 9.80
CA ARG A 173 8.79 24.50 10.86
C ARG A 173 7.47 23.77 11.07
N VAL A 174 6.78 23.40 9.99
CA VAL A 174 5.51 22.65 10.05
C VAL A 174 5.73 21.26 10.67
N SER A 175 6.80 20.57 10.28
CA SER A 175 7.13 19.26 10.86
C SER A 175 7.50 19.35 12.35
N ALA A 176 8.19 20.43 12.77
CA ALA A 176 8.54 20.65 14.16
C ALA A 176 7.33 20.87 15.09
N LEU A 177 6.20 21.34 14.54
CA LEU A 177 4.94 21.43 15.29
C LEU A 177 4.34 20.05 15.59
N GLY A 178 4.59 19.05 14.73
CA GLY A 178 4.12 17.68 14.90
C GLY A 178 2.61 17.49 14.75
N TYR A 179 1.86 18.49 14.27
CA TYR A 179 0.41 18.41 14.06
C TYR A 179 0.09 17.81 12.69
N ALA A 180 -0.39 16.57 12.64
CA ALA A 180 -0.73 15.87 11.40
C ALA A 180 -1.70 16.64 10.47
N PRO A 181 -2.76 17.31 10.98
CA PRO A 181 -3.65 18.11 10.13
C PRO A 181 -2.94 19.29 9.45
N VAL A 182 -2.05 19.97 10.17
CA VAL A 182 -1.29 21.12 9.64
C VAL A 182 -0.30 20.66 8.57
N ILE A 183 0.32 19.51 8.79
CA ILE A 183 1.21 18.89 7.80
C ILE A 183 0.41 18.49 6.56
N GLN A 184 -0.80 17.93 6.71
CA GLN A 184 -1.66 17.59 5.58
C GLN A 184 -2.02 18.83 4.75
N GLU A 185 -2.40 19.93 5.40
CA GLU A 185 -2.67 21.20 4.72
C GLU A 185 -1.44 21.73 3.98
N TYR A 186 -0.26 21.66 4.61
CA TYR A 186 1.00 22.00 3.95
C TYR A 186 1.23 21.14 2.70
N LEU A 187 0.99 19.82 2.75
CA LEU A 187 1.28 18.89 1.65
C LEU A 187 0.40 19.09 0.41
N LYS A 188 -0.72 19.83 0.49
CA LYS A 188 -1.57 20.15 -0.67
C LYS A 188 -0.84 20.86 -1.81
N LYS A 189 0.27 21.55 -1.50
CA LYS A 189 1.13 22.26 -2.49
C LYS A 189 2.41 21.50 -2.85
N GLY A 190 2.46 20.19 -2.55
CA GLY A 190 3.60 19.31 -2.82
C GLY A 190 4.58 19.19 -1.64
N SER A 191 5.52 18.24 -1.71
CA SER A 191 6.45 17.95 -0.62
C SER A 191 7.90 17.92 -1.14
N PRO A 192 8.82 18.71 -0.55
CA PRO A 192 10.24 18.60 -0.88
C PRO A 192 10.75 17.18 -0.64
N GLN A 193 11.61 16.68 -1.52
CA GLN A 193 12.08 15.30 -1.45
C GLN A 193 12.74 14.98 -0.11
N CYS A 194 13.57 15.90 0.41
CA CYS A 194 14.27 15.74 1.68
C CYS A 194 13.36 15.69 2.92
N LEU A 195 12.12 16.19 2.82
CA LEU A 195 11.16 16.20 3.94
C LEU A 195 10.05 15.15 3.78
N ARG A 196 9.93 14.52 2.61
CA ARG A 196 8.80 13.65 2.25
C ARG A 196 8.58 12.54 3.27
N ALA A 197 9.63 11.79 3.61
CA ALA A 197 9.54 10.68 4.56
C ALA A 197 9.02 11.14 5.93
N LYS A 198 9.56 12.23 6.46
CA LYS A 198 9.21 12.77 7.78
C LYS A 198 7.78 13.33 7.83
N LEU A 199 7.37 14.06 6.80
CA LEU A 199 6.02 14.65 6.76
C LEU A 199 4.94 13.58 6.59
N TRP A 200 5.16 12.62 5.69
CA TRP A 200 4.19 11.54 5.48
C TRP A 200 4.12 10.59 6.67
N SER A 201 5.23 10.30 7.36
CA SER A 201 5.18 9.47 8.57
C SER A 201 4.29 10.10 9.65
N GLN A 202 4.36 11.43 9.82
CA GLN A 202 3.51 12.16 10.77
C GLN A 202 2.03 12.18 10.34
N VAL A 203 1.74 12.38 9.04
CA VAL A 203 0.36 12.39 8.52
C VAL A 203 -0.29 11.02 8.57
N LEU A 204 0.47 9.96 8.30
CA LEU A 204 -0.03 8.59 8.32
C LEU A 204 -0.04 7.99 9.73
N GLY A 205 0.57 8.65 10.71
CA GLY A 205 0.75 8.09 12.05
C GLY A 205 1.73 6.91 12.09
N ALA A 206 2.64 6.83 11.10
CA ALA A 206 3.59 5.75 10.91
C ALA A 206 4.95 6.02 11.61
N GLU A 207 4.94 6.78 12.71
CA GLU A 207 6.15 7.01 13.49
C GLU A 207 6.59 5.72 14.20
N ILE A 208 7.87 5.38 14.07
CA ILE A 208 8.42 4.14 14.62
C ILE A 208 8.60 4.29 16.13
N GLN A 209 7.85 3.50 16.89
CA GLN A 209 7.97 3.39 18.34
C GLN A 209 8.77 2.14 18.72
N LYS A 210 9.27 2.07 19.95
CA LYS A 210 10.04 0.91 20.45
C LYS A 210 9.29 -0.41 20.30
N HIS A 211 7.98 -0.40 20.56
CA HIS A 211 7.16 -1.60 20.44
C HIS A 211 6.99 -2.07 18.97
N HIS A 212 7.03 -1.15 17.99
CA HIS A 212 7.02 -1.53 16.57
C HIS A 212 8.28 -2.31 16.19
N ALA A 213 9.45 -1.93 16.71
CA ALA A 213 10.69 -2.68 16.47
C ALA A 213 10.63 -4.10 17.06
N SER A 214 10.10 -4.24 18.28
CA SER A 214 9.86 -5.56 18.88
C SER A 214 8.85 -6.38 18.09
N TYR A 215 7.77 -5.75 17.60
CA TYR A 215 6.75 -6.42 16.78
C TYR A 215 7.32 -6.89 15.44
N PHE A 216 8.08 -6.05 14.75
CA PHE A 216 8.77 -6.44 13.51
C PHE A 216 9.76 -7.59 13.73
N ALA A 217 10.50 -7.59 14.85
CA ALA A 217 11.39 -8.69 15.20
C ALA A 217 10.61 -10.00 15.43
N GLN A 218 9.40 -9.93 16.02
CA GLN A 218 8.51 -11.09 16.15
C GLN A 218 7.98 -11.56 14.79
N LEU A 219 7.59 -10.65 13.89
CA LEU A 219 7.18 -11.01 12.53
C LEU A 219 8.32 -11.69 11.77
N LYS A 220 9.55 -11.15 11.85
CA LYS A 220 10.75 -11.79 11.31
C LYS A 220 10.92 -13.20 11.87
N LYS A 221 10.81 -13.36 13.19
CA LYS A 221 10.89 -14.70 13.81
C LYS A 221 9.84 -15.67 13.25
N ASN A 222 8.60 -15.22 13.06
CA ASN A 222 7.55 -16.04 12.45
C ASN A 222 7.87 -16.42 11.00
N VAL A 223 8.48 -15.51 10.23
CA VAL A 223 8.97 -15.80 8.87
C VAL A 223 10.04 -16.88 8.91
N LEU A 224 10.98 -16.85 9.86
CA LEU A 224 12.00 -17.88 10.01
C LEU A 224 11.38 -19.25 10.36
N GLU A 225 10.46 -19.28 11.34
CA GLU A 225 9.88 -20.52 11.86
C GLU A 225 8.89 -21.19 10.91
N VAL A 226 8.15 -20.42 10.11
CA VAL A 226 7.04 -20.92 9.28
C VAL A 226 7.27 -20.63 7.80
N ASP A 227 7.36 -21.71 7.02
CA ASP A 227 7.38 -21.66 5.56
C ASP A 227 5.94 -21.59 5.04
N LEU A 228 5.60 -20.47 4.39
CA LEU A 228 4.31 -20.31 3.71
C LEU A 228 4.50 -20.44 2.21
N MET A 229 3.54 -21.07 1.53
CA MET A 229 3.51 -21.14 0.06
C MET A 229 3.62 -19.75 -0.59
N ILE A 230 3.05 -18.73 0.04
CA ILE A 230 3.10 -17.35 -0.45
C ILE A 230 4.53 -16.77 -0.45
N ASP A 231 5.46 -17.30 0.36
CA ASP A 231 6.85 -16.84 0.37
C ASP A 231 7.48 -17.07 -0.99
N LYS A 232 7.29 -18.26 -1.55
CA LYS A 232 7.85 -18.64 -2.85
C LYS A 232 7.26 -17.79 -3.98
N LEU A 233 5.98 -17.41 -3.85
CA LEU A 233 5.32 -16.48 -4.78
C LEU A 233 5.85 -15.05 -4.64
N ILE A 234 6.12 -14.57 -3.42
CA ILE A 234 6.77 -13.29 -3.17
C ILE A 234 8.18 -13.29 -3.77
N PHE A 235 8.97 -14.33 -3.51
CA PHE A 235 10.31 -14.51 -4.10
C PHE A 235 10.27 -14.41 -5.61
N LYS A 236 9.34 -15.13 -6.24
CA LYS A 236 9.18 -15.14 -7.70
C LYS A 236 8.74 -13.80 -8.25
N ASP A 237 7.79 -13.13 -7.60
CA ASP A 237 7.25 -11.85 -8.09
C ASP A 237 8.31 -10.75 -8.05
N VAL A 238 9.07 -10.65 -6.96
CA VAL A 238 10.18 -9.68 -6.84
C VAL A 238 11.27 -9.97 -7.90
N GLN A 239 11.64 -11.24 -8.14
CA GLN A 239 12.61 -11.59 -9.17
C GLN A 239 12.15 -11.20 -10.58
N LEU A 240 10.85 -11.31 -10.86
CA LEU A 240 10.29 -10.98 -12.18
C LEU A 240 10.07 -9.48 -12.37
N THR A 241 9.87 -8.71 -11.29
CA THR A 241 9.44 -7.31 -11.36
C THR A 241 10.50 -6.31 -10.90
N ALA A 242 11.16 -6.56 -9.77
CA ALA A 242 12.10 -5.61 -9.16
C ALA A 242 13.56 -5.88 -9.55
N SER A 243 13.98 -7.14 -9.63
CA SER A 243 15.38 -7.49 -9.93
C SER A 243 15.82 -7.09 -11.33
N ASN A 244 14.87 -6.97 -12.27
CA ASN A 244 15.13 -6.57 -13.65
C ASN A 244 14.83 -5.09 -13.92
N ASP A 245 14.58 -4.28 -12.87
CA ASP A 245 14.26 -2.86 -13.00
C ASP A 245 15.39 -2.00 -12.41
N ASP A 246 15.96 -1.12 -13.24
CA ASP A 246 17.08 -0.25 -12.89
C ASP A 246 16.79 0.71 -11.71
N GLN A 247 15.53 0.97 -11.40
CA GLN A 247 15.12 1.83 -10.28
C GLN A 247 14.91 1.04 -8.98
N TYR A 248 14.54 -0.24 -9.07
CA TYR A 248 14.10 -1.04 -7.93
C TYR A 248 15.06 -2.14 -7.50
N PHE A 249 16.00 -2.57 -8.34
CA PHE A 249 16.92 -3.68 -8.01
C PHE A 249 17.70 -3.45 -6.70
N VAL A 250 18.08 -2.20 -6.41
CA VAL A 250 18.79 -1.82 -5.17
C VAL A 250 17.96 -2.04 -3.89
N PHE A 251 16.64 -2.24 -4.04
CA PHE A 251 15.71 -2.48 -2.94
C PHE A 251 15.20 -3.92 -2.88
N GLU A 252 15.72 -4.83 -3.70
CA GLU A 252 15.28 -6.22 -3.77
C GLU A 252 15.21 -6.90 -2.38
N ASP A 253 16.30 -6.85 -1.62
CA ASP A 253 16.36 -7.42 -0.28
C ASP A 253 15.38 -6.77 0.69
N LEU A 254 15.21 -5.46 0.59
CA LEU A 254 14.25 -4.72 1.41
C LEU A 254 12.82 -5.14 1.09
N LEU A 255 12.49 -5.34 -0.19
CA LEU A 255 11.18 -5.82 -0.61
C LEU A 255 10.89 -7.21 -0.03
N TYR A 256 11.87 -8.12 -0.02
CA TYR A 256 11.69 -9.42 0.63
C TYR A 256 11.40 -9.28 2.12
N GLN A 257 12.21 -8.53 2.85
CA GLN A 257 12.03 -8.35 4.28
C GLN A 257 10.67 -7.75 4.63
N VAL A 258 10.23 -6.75 3.87
CA VAL A 258 8.93 -6.10 4.07
C VAL A 258 7.78 -7.04 3.74
N MET A 259 7.78 -7.66 2.55
CA MET A 259 6.65 -8.47 2.07
C MET A 259 6.50 -9.77 2.87
N LEU A 260 7.60 -10.41 3.24
CA LEU A 260 7.57 -11.62 4.08
C LEU A 260 7.01 -11.30 5.47
N CYS A 261 7.49 -10.24 6.13
CA CYS A 261 6.93 -9.83 7.42
C CYS A 261 5.47 -9.38 7.31
N PHE A 262 5.12 -8.64 6.25
CA PHE A 262 3.75 -8.16 6.01
C PHE A 262 2.75 -9.31 5.88
N SER A 263 3.11 -10.38 5.17
CA SER A 263 2.25 -11.56 5.05
C SER A 263 2.04 -12.33 6.37
N ARG A 264 2.81 -12.03 7.43
CA ARG A 264 2.62 -12.58 8.79
C ARG A 264 1.88 -11.65 9.73
N ASP A 265 1.57 -10.44 9.28
CA ASP A 265 0.99 -9.41 10.12
C ASP A 265 -0.52 -9.60 10.29
N CYS A 266 -0.90 -10.09 11.47
CA CYS A 266 -2.30 -10.28 11.82
C CYS A 266 -3.05 -8.96 12.07
N GLU A 267 -2.38 -7.84 12.33
CA GLU A 267 -3.02 -6.53 12.50
C GLU A 267 -3.58 -6.02 11.16
N VAL A 268 -2.87 -6.28 10.06
CA VAL A 268 -3.36 -6.00 8.71
C VAL A 268 -4.70 -6.70 8.50
N MET A 269 -4.80 -7.97 8.92
CA MET A 269 -6.06 -8.73 8.82
C MET A 269 -7.17 -8.12 9.68
N GLN A 270 -6.84 -7.60 10.86
CA GLN A 270 -7.80 -6.92 11.72
C GLN A 270 -8.30 -5.61 11.11
N ALA A 271 -7.42 -4.83 10.48
CA ALA A 271 -7.79 -3.62 9.74
C ALA A 271 -8.63 -3.92 8.49
N LEU A 272 -8.51 -5.13 7.95
CA LEU A 272 -9.33 -5.65 6.86
C LEU A 272 -10.62 -6.33 7.34
N LYS A 273 -10.92 -6.39 8.65
CA LYS A 273 -12.22 -6.89 9.15
C LYS A 273 -13.35 -6.00 8.61
N GLY A 274 -14.29 -6.60 7.90
CA GLY A 274 -15.35 -5.89 7.17
C GLY A 274 -14.99 -5.49 5.74
N SER A 275 -13.77 -5.80 5.28
CA SER A 275 -13.49 -5.90 3.85
C SER A 275 -14.10 -7.17 3.27
N ILE A 276 -14.18 -7.23 1.94
CA ILE A 276 -14.95 -8.24 1.21
C ILE A 276 -14.29 -9.62 1.29
N GLY A 277 -12.99 -9.65 1.57
CA GLY A 277 -12.18 -10.85 1.51
C GLY A 277 -12.01 -11.59 2.82
N ASN A 278 -12.01 -12.92 2.74
CA ASN A 278 -11.70 -13.78 3.86
C ASN A 278 -10.27 -14.31 3.74
N PRO A 279 -9.45 -14.20 4.79
CA PRO A 279 -8.11 -14.73 4.74
C PRO A 279 -8.11 -16.25 4.67
N LEU A 280 -7.16 -16.80 3.91
CA LEU A 280 -6.85 -18.21 3.96
C LEU A 280 -6.28 -18.54 5.35
N THR A 281 -7.06 -19.27 6.13
CA THR A 281 -6.60 -19.85 7.39
C THR A 281 -6.08 -21.25 7.11
N VAL A 282 -4.86 -21.53 7.56
CA VAL A 282 -4.20 -22.80 7.36
C VAL A 282 -3.70 -23.28 8.71
N THR A 283 -4.06 -24.50 9.07
CA THR A 283 -3.47 -25.18 10.22
C THR A 283 -2.09 -25.69 9.81
N ILE A 284 -1.06 -25.26 10.53
CA ILE A 284 0.30 -25.79 10.36
C ILE A 284 0.25 -27.27 10.76
N LYS A 285 0.58 -28.14 9.82
CA LYS A 285 0.73 -29.58 10.05
C LYS A 285 2.17 -29.91 10.39
#